data_AF-A0A955UCX5-F1
#
_entry.id   AF-A0A955UCX5-F1
#
_cell.length_a   1.000
_cell.length_b   1.000
_cell.length_c   1.000
_cell.angle_alpha   90.00
_cell.angle_beta   90.00
_cell.angle_gamma   90.00
#
_symmetry.space_group_name_H-M   'P 1'
#
loop_
_entity.id
_entity.type
_entity.pdbx_description
1 polymer ?
#
loop_
_entity_poly.entity_id
_entity_poly.type
_entity_poly.pdbx_seq_one_letter_code
_entity_poly.pdbx_strand_id
1 'polypeptide(L)'
;MSNLLNQPFQTMDRNCVVKGNCDLCGSKEACVVAEPSELNCRIVMCIHCQLMYAFPQIEQEDLDTFYESNFANDPGSRSRPGQGIEDEDDIQKQDAVAEWGLNIINRFIQIKDKRILDLRCQTGALSARLQSGGAKVVCVEPFEKNRWYANEQRGLSEIFPLPFSRFSKLPIPFQGPFDAVNILTHHVLAHVLSPRMLLEKIFSMLTPGGYLFLDEKDVLKPARYKTGSVFQSGPVHQYHLTAQTTARYLEAAGFVLIECTIDKGRTSDFHHIRAVARKPESNNLPGMPPQTIHYDSSQGRIRWRLWWLKQTWTLRQVYFLGKRKTHKILRRIRRRIPST
;
A
#
# COMPACT_ATOMS: atom_id res chain seq x y z
N MET A 1 42.82 2.63 -11.29
CA MET A 1 41.67 3.52 -11.56
C MET A 1 41.49 3.57 -13.07
N SER A 2 40.24 3.66 -13.57
CA SER A 2 39.85 3.71 -15.00
C SER A 2 39.74 2.41 -15.82
N ASN A 3 39.00 1.39 -15.34
CA ASN A 3 38.38 0.40 -16.25
C ASN A 3 37.18 -0.40 -15.70
N LEU A 4 36.51 0.08 -14.64
CA LEU A 4 35.30 -0.53 -14.08
C LEU A 4 34.00 0.22 -14.43
N LEU A 5 34.08 1.25 -15.28
CA LEU A 5 32.94 2.10 -15.68
C LEU A 5 32.42 1.85 -17.11
N ASN A 6 33.02 0.91 -17.86
CA ASN A 6 32.69 0.65 -19.27
C ASN A 6 32.30 -0.81 -19.56
N GLN A 7 31.65 -1.51 -18.64
CA GLN A 7 30.94 -2.74 -19.02
C GLN A 7 29.52 -2.39 -19.47
N PRO A 8 29.20 -2.46 -20.78
CA PRO A 8 27.86 -2.21 -21.27
C PRO A 8 26.93 -3.28 -20.72
N PHE A 9 25.82 -2.84 -20.14
CA PHE A 9 24.57 -3.58 -19.90
C PHE A 9 24.59 -5.03 -20.43
N GLN A 10 25.06 -5.99 -19.63
CA GLN A 10 24.69 -7.38 -19.81
C GLN A 10 23.23 -7.53 -19.34
N THR A 11 22.34 -7.15 -20.25
CA THR A 11 21.03 -7.76 -20.53
C THR A 11 20.39 -8.52 -19.36
N MET A 12 19.74 -7.78 -18.45
CA MET A 12 18.43 -8.25 -18.01
C MET A 12 17.55 -8.27 -19.26
N ASP A 13 17.22 -9.47 -19.70
CA ASP A 13 16.63 -9.80 -20.99
C ASP A 13 15.61 -8.75 -21.45
N ARG A 14 15.90 -8.08 -22.58
CA ARG A 14 15.00 -7.08 -23.17
C ARG A 14 13.75 -7.74 -23.79
N ASN A 15 13.74 -9.07 -23.92
CA ASN A 15 12.76 -9.80 -24.71
C ASN A 15 11.80 -10.70 -23.91
N CYS A 16 11.87 -10.73 -22.57
CA CYS A 16 10.93 -11.54 -21.78
C CYS A 16 9.61 -10.78 -21.58
N VAL A 17 8.89 -10.57 -22.69
CA VAL A 17 7.54 -10.00 -22.70
C VAL A 17 6.58 -11.11 -22.30
N VAL A 18 6.03 -11.01 -21.10
CA VAL A 18 4.91 -11.84 -20.68
C VAL A 18 3.61 -11.15 -21.10
N LYS A 19 2.65 -11.94 -21.62
CA LYS A 19 1.29 -11.48 -21.94
C LYS A 19 0.53 -11.24 -20.63
N GLY A 20 0.77 -10.08 -20.03
CA GLY A 20 0.07 -9.63 -18.83
C GLY A 20 -1.30 -9.03 -19.14
N ASN A 21 -2.00 -8.58 -18.11
CA ASN A 21 -3.15 -7.70 -18.23
C ASN A 21 -2.96 -6.53 -17.25
N CYS A 22 -2.43 -5.41 -17.74
CA CYS A 22 -2.12 -4.28 -16.87
C CYS A 22 -3.40 -3.57 -16.43
N ASP A 23 -3.72 -3.63 -15.13
CA ASP A 23 -4.90 -3.00 -14.53
C ASP A 23 -4.96 -1.47 -14.71
N LEU A 24 -3.81 -0.80 -14.80
CA LEU A 24 -3.75 0.65 -15.00
C LEU A 24 -4.05 1.08 -16.45
N CYS A 25 -3.37 0.50 -17.44
CA CYS A 25 -3.40 0.99 -18.83
C CYS A 25 -3.93 -0.01 -19.87
N GLY A 26 -4.28 -1.24 -19.47
CA GLY A 26 -4.79 -2.29 -20.36
C GLY A 26 -3.74 -2.96 -21.26
N SER A 27 -2.48 -2.50 -21.24
CA SER A 27 -1.43 -3.14 -22.03
C SER A 27 -1.19 -4.59 -21.62
N LYS A 28 -0.90 -5.43 -22.61
CA LYS A 28 -0.53 -6.83 -22.42
C LYS A 28 0.97 -7.06 -22.34
N GLU A 29 1.77 -6.00 -22.44
CA GLU A 29 3.23 -6.09 -22.51
C GLU A 29 3.85 -5.71 -21.17
N ALA A 30 4.46 -6.69 -20.53
CA ALA A 30 5.20 -6.52 -19.29
C ALA A 30 6.52 -7.29 -19.32
N CYS A 31 7.52 -6.77 -18.61
CA CYS A 31 8.79 -7.45 -18.40
C CYS A 31 8.89 -7.97 -16.96
N VAL A 32 9.50 -9.13 -16.77
CA VAL A 32 9.75 -9.67 -15.42
C VAL A 32 10.75 -8.77 -14.66
N VAL A 33 10.42 -8.43 -13.42
CA VAL A 33 11.29 -7.65 -12.51
C VAL A 33 11.66 -8.43 -11.23
N ALA A 34 10.90 -9.48 -10.89
CA ALA A 34 11.29 -10.47 -9.90
C ALA A 34 10.71 -11.85 -10.22
N GLU A 35 11.54 -12.87 -10.09
CA GLU A 35 11.09 -14.26 -10.16
C GLU A 35 10.37 -14.67 -8.87
N PRO A 36 9.51 -15.71 -8.92
CA PRO A 36 8.78 -16.17 -7.75
C PRO A 36 9.74 -16.68 -6.67
N SER A 37 9.26 -16.63 -5.43
CA SER A 37 9.96 -17.08 -4.23
C SER A 37 8.95 -17.74 -3.30
N GLU A 38 9.42 -18.39 -2.23
CA GLU A 38 8.54 -18.94 -1.19
C GLU A 38 7.54 -17.92 -0.61
N LEU A 39 7.87 -16.63 -0.66
CA LEU A 39 7.06 -15.56 -0.06
C LEU A 39 6.18 -14.80 -1.04
N ASN A 40 6.43 -14.88 -2.36
CA ASN A 40 5.72 -14.06 -3.36
C ASN A 40 5.71 -14.74 -4.72
N CYS A 41 4.65 -14.47 -5.48
CA CYS A 41 4.56 -14.77 -6.90
C CYS A 41 5.59 -13.97 -7.72
N ARG A 42 5.68 -14.29 -9.02
CA ARG A 42 6.47 -13.53 -9.98
C ARG A 42 5.93 -12.11 -10.07
N ILE A 43 6.83 -11.13 -10.08
CA ILE A 43 6.46 -9.72 -10.29
C ILE A 43 6.91 -9.27 -11.68
N VAL A 44 5.97 -8.64 -12.38
CA VAL A 44 6.17 -8.08 -13.71
C VAL A 44 5.96 -6.58 -13.67
N MET A 45 6.55 -5.85 -14.61
CA MET A 45 6.39 -4.41 -14.77
C MET A 45 5.86 -4.12 -16.18
N CYS A 46 4.73 -3.45 -16.28
CA CYS A 46 4.18 -3.01 -17.56
C CYS A 46 5.18 -2.08 -18.27
N ILE A 47 5.50 -2.35 -19.54
CA ILE A 47 6.45 -1.50 -20.27
C ILE A 47 5.84 -0.14 -20.62
N HIS A 48 4.52 -0.04 -20.73
CA HIS A 48 3.84 1.21 -21.10
C HIS A 48 3.65 2.15 -19.92
N CYS A 49 3.15 1.63 -18.79
CA CYS A 49 2.80 2.45 -17.64
C CYS A 49 3.66 2.25 -16.38
N GLN A 50 4.60 1.31 -16.40
CA GLN A 50 5.53 1.01 -15.32
C GLN A 50 4.87 0.49 -14.03
N LEU A 51 3.58 0.16 -14.05
CA LEU A 51 2.92 -0.56 -12.96
C LEU A 51 3.63 -1.89 -12.73
N MET A 52 4.02 -2.15 -11.47
CA MET A 52 4.55 -3.44 -11.03
C MET A 52 3.45 -4.23 -10.32
N TYR A 53 3.27 -5.49 -10.72
CA TYR A 53 2.17 -6.32 -10.22
C TYR A 53 2.51 -7.82 -10.26
N ALA A 54 1.79 -8.58 -9.44
CA ALA A 54 1.80 -10.03 -9.39
C ALA A 54 1.34 -10.65 -10.72
N PHE A 55 2.06 -11.67 -11.22
CA PHE A 55 1.65 -12.41 -12.41
C PHE A 55 1.93 -13.92 -12.30
N PRO A 56 0.92 -14.80 -12.45
CA PRO A 56 -0.51 -14.48 -12.56
C PRO A 56 -1.04 -13.77 -11.30
N GLN A 57 -2.16 -13.08 -11.44
CA GLN A 57 -2.86 -12.50 -10.28
C GLN A 57 -3.54 -13.61 -9.49
N ILE A 58 -3.69 -13.39 -8.19
CA ILE A 58 -4.45 -14.31 -7.34
C ILE A 58 -5.93 -14.27 -7.72
N GLU A 59 -6.59 -15.42 -7.66
CA GLU A 59 -8.04 -15.48 -7.84
C GLU A 59 -8.77 -14.99 -6.58
N GLN A 60 -10.04 -14.65 -6.75
CA GLN A 60 -10.86 -14.06 -5.68
C GLN A 60 -10.97 -15.00 -4.47
N GLU A 61 -11.24 -16.29 -4.71
CA GLU A 61 -11.42 -17.30 -3.68
C GLU A 61 -10.12 -17.55 -2.88
N ASP A 62 -8.97 -17.54 -3.56
CA ASP A 62 -7.66 -17.70 -2.92
C ASP A 62 -7.30 -16.47 -2.07
N LEU A 63 -7.66 -15.26 -2.53
CA LEU A 63 -7.47 -14.03 -1.77
C LEU A 63 -8.31 -14.01 -0.49
N ASP A 64 -9.59 -14.38 -0.61
CA ASP A 64 -10.50 -14.46 0.53
C ASP A 64 -10.00 -15.49 1.55
N THR A 65 -9.64 -16.69 1.08
CA THR A 65 -9.08 -17.76 1.92
C THR A 65 -7.85 -17.31 2.68
N PHE A 66 -6.91 -16.62 2.02
CA PHE A 66 -5.69 -16.14 2.68
C PHE A 66 -6.00 -15.15 3.80
N TYR A 67 -6.93 -14.21 3.59
CA TYR A 67 -7.28 -13.24 4.62
C TYR A 67 -8.07 -13.83 5.78
N GLU A 68 -8.90 -14.83 5.51
CA GLU A 68 -9.67 -15.51 6.55
C GLU A 68 -8.79 -16.42 7.41
N SER A 69 -7.80 -17.09 6.81
CA SER A 69 -7.12 -18.23 7.43
C SER A 69 -5.62 -18.07 7.64
N ASN A 70 -4.92 -17.20 6.90
CA ASN A 70 -3.46 -17.15 6.90
C ASN A 70 -2.87 -15.79 7.29
N PHE A 71 -3.62 -14.70 7.11
CA PHE A 71 -3.07 -13.36 7.28
C PHE A 71 -2.94 -12.95 8.75
N ALA A 72 -1.76 -13.08 9.37
CA ALA A 72 -1.57 -12.77 10.80
C ALA A 72 -1.25 -11.29 11.13
N ASN A 73 -1.00 -10.44 10.13
CA ASN A 73 -0.43 -9.09 10.31
C ASN A 73 -1.49 -7.98 10.51
N ASP A 74 -2.57 -8.28 11.23
CA ASP A 74 -3.58 -7.29 11.61
C ASP A 74 -4.15 -7.62 13.00
N PRO A 75 -4.44 -6.63 13.87
CA PRO A 75 -4.97 -6.87 15.20
C PRO A 75 -6.30 -7.61 15.24
N GLY A 76 -7.16 -7.42 14.24
CA GLY A 76 -8.43 -8.13 14.16
C GLY A 76 -8.33 -9.53 13.53
N SER A 77 -7.15 -9.93 13.07
CA SER A 77 -7.00 -11.22 12.37
C SER A 77 -7.10 -12.42 13.30
N ARG A 78 -7.81 -13.45 12.84
CA ARG A 78 -7.90 -14.78 13.47
C ARG A 78 -6.57 -15.54 13.41
N SER A 79 -5.72 -15.30 12.42
CA SER A 79 -4.44 -16.00 12.30
C SER A 79 -3.32 -15.39 13.16
N ARG A 80 -3.60 -14.27 13.85
CA ARG A 80 -2.64 -13.62 14.75
C ARG A 80 -2.37 -14.52 15.97
N PRO A 81 -1.10 -14.74 16.39
CA PRO A 81 -0.80 -15.38 17.67
C PRO A 81 -1.42 -14.60 18.84
N GLY A 82 -2.11 -15.28 19.77
CA GLY A 82 -2.93 -14.63 20.81
C GLY A 82 -4.33 -14.19 20.32
N GLN A 83 -4.61 -14.45 19.04
CA GLN A 83 -5.90 -14.45 18.33
C GLN A 83 -6.70 -13.13 18.30
N GLY A 84 -6.10 -11.98 18.62
CA GLY A 84 -6.55 -10.67 18.14
C GLY A 84 -7.26 -9.78 19.17
N ILE A 85 -6.82 -8.50 19.17
CA ILE A 85 -6.99 -7.38 20.13
C ILE A 85 -7.30 -7.87 21.56
N GLU A 86 -6.35 -7.99 22.49
CA GLU A 86 -5.60 -6.90 23.15
C GLU A 86 -4.07 -6.96 22.95
N ASP A 87 -3.51 -5.83 22.54
CA ASP A 87 -2.09 -5.46 22.55
C ASP A 87 -2.08 -3.93 22.65
N GLU A 88 -1.80 -3.38 23.83
CA GLU A 88 -1.87 -1.93 24.08
C GLU A 88 -0.96 -1.14 23.13
N ASP A 89 0.19 -1.69 22.76
CA ASP A 89 1.12 -1.02 21.84
C ASP A 89 0.49 -0.86 20.45
N ASP A 90 -0.30 -1.84 19.99
CA ASP A 90 -0.96 -1.76 18.69
C ASP A 90 -2.12 -0.77 18.70
N ILE A 91 -2.88 -0.71 19.80
CA ILE A 91 -3.94 0.28 19.97
C ILE A 91 -3.33 1.69 19.97
N GLN A 92 -2.25 1.90 20.73
CA GLN A 92 -1.53 3.18 20.77
C GLN A 92 -0.96 3.58 19.40
N LYS A 93 -0.36 2.64 18.66
CA LYS A 93 0.11 2.90 17.28
C LYS A 93 -1.03 3.31 16.35
N GLN A 94 -2.18 2.64 16.46
CA GLN A 94 -3.37 2.97 15.67
C GLN A 94 -3.91 4.35 16.03
N ASP A 95 -3.91 4.71 17.31
CA ASP A 95 -4.33 6.03 17.77
C ASP A 95 -3.38 7.14 17.29
N ALA A 96 -2.07 6.89 17.27
CA ALA A 96 -1.10 7.82 16.68
C ALA A 96 -1.29 7.99 15.17
N VAL A 97 -1.56 6.89 14.44
CA VAL A 97 -1.89 6.95 13.01
C VAL A 97 -3.22 7.67 12.79
N ALA A 98 -4.21 7.47 13.66
CA ALA A 98 -5.49 8.15 13.57
C ALA A 98 -5.35 9.66 13.79
N GLU A 99 -4.52 10.09 14.73
CA GLU A 99 -4.23 11.51 14.94
C GLU A 99 -3.56 12.14 13.72
N TRP A 100 -2.55 11.47 13.15
CA TRP A 100 -1.93 11.91 11.89
C TRP A 100 -2.95 12.00 10.74
N GLY A 101 -3.83 11.00 10.60
CA GLY A 101 -4.85 10.96 9.56
C GLY A 101 -5.89 12.06 9.70
N LEU A 102 -6.37 12.32 10.92
CA LEU A 102 -7.30 13.40 11.23
C LEU A 102 -6.70 14.76 10.87
N ASN A 103 -5.44 15.00 11.25
CA ASN A 103 -4.73 16.22 10.92
C ASN A 103 -4.58 16.42 9.41
N ILE A 104 -4.43 15.35 8.63
CA ILE A 104 -4.43 15.45 7.17
C ILE A 104 -5.81 15.84 6.66
N ILE A 105 -6.87 15.14 7.07
CA ILE A 105 -8.23 15.36 6.58
C ILE A 105 -8.68 16.81 6.86
N ASN A 106 -8.43 17.30 8.07
CA ASN A 106 -8.81 18.66 8.50
C ASN A 106 -8.09 19.78 7.74
N ARG A 107 -7.00 19.50 7.01
CA ARG A 107 -6.36 20.50 6.12
C ARG A 107 -7.20 20.82 4.89
N PHE A 108 -8.10 19.91 4.49
CA PHE A 108 -8.81 19.99 3.21
C PHE A 108 -10.33 20.09 3.37
N ILE A 109 -10.90 19.51 4.43
CA ILE A 109 -12.35 19.52 4.67
C ILE A 109 -12.67 19.85 6.12
N GLN A 110 -13.74 20.63 6.32
CA GLN A 110 -14.39 20.77 7.63
C GLN A 110 -15.31 19.56 7.81
N ILE A 111 -14.99 18.68 8.75
CA ILE A 111 -15.61 17.34 8.87
C ILE A 111 -17.01 17.33 9.48
N LYS A 112 -17.41 18.40 10.18
CA LYS A 112 -18.73 18.48 10.83
C LYS A 112 -19.84 18.33 9.79
N ASP A 113 -20.80 17.47 10.09
CA ASP A 113 -21.96 17.13 9.23
C ASP A 113 -21.61 16.45 7.90
N LYS A 114 -20.33 16.14 7.64
CA LYS A 114 -19.86 15.46 6.44
C LYS A 114 -20.06 13.96 6.52
N ARG A 115 -20.45 13.34 5.41
CA ARG A 115 -20.54 11.89 5.30
C ARG A 115 -19.24 11.32 4.74
N ILE A 116 -18.54 10.51 5.54
CA ILE A 116 -17.22 9.99 5.22
C ILE A 116 -17.25 8.46 5.20
N LEU A 117 -16.76 7.86 4.12
CA LEU A 117 -16.51 6.42 4.05
C LEU A 117 -15.07 6.14 4.49
N ASP A 118 -14.88 5.37 5.57
CA ASP A 118 -13.56 4.85 5.97
C ASP A 118 -13.42 3.40 5.49
N LEU A 119 -12.68 3.22 4.40
CA LEU A 119 -12.43 1.91 3.79
C LEU A 119 -11.17 1.31 4.45
N ARG A 120 -11.33 0.18 5.14
CA ARG A 120 -10.34 -0.43 6.05
C ARG A 120 -10.11 0.40 7.31
N CYS A 121 -11.20 0.70 8.01
CA CYS A 121 -11.16 1.44 9.29
C CYS A 121 -10.38 0.71 10.40
N GLN A 122 -10.09 -0.59 10.24
CA GLN A 122 -9.43 -1.43 11.24
C GLN A 122 -10.20 -1.34 12.58
N THR A 123 -9.53 -1.06 13.69
CA THR A 123 -10.16 -0.91 15.01
C THR A 123 -11.05 0.32 15.12
N GLY A 124 -11.11 1.19 14.10
CA GLY A 124 -11.96 2.38 14.08
C GLY A 124 -11.33 3.62 14.71
N ALA A 125 -10.00 3.65 14.92
CA ALA A 125 -9.32 4.72 15.65
C ALA A 125 -9.54 6.11 15.01
N LEU A 126 -9.43 6.17 13.68
CA LEU A 126 -9.67 7.39 12.91
C LEU A 126 -11.15 7.68 12.79
N SER A 127 -11.98 6.68 12.46
CA SER A 127 -13.43 6.81 12.40
C SER A 127 -14.05 7.40 13.66
N ALA A 128 -13.61 6.95 14.84
CA ALA A 128 -14.10 7.45 16.11
C ALA A 128 -13.79 8.94 16.30
N ARG A 129 -12.58 9.37 15.93
CA ARG A 129 -12.18 10.79 15.97
C ARG A 129 -12.96 11.64 14.98
N LEU A 130 -13.19 11.13 13.77
CA LEU A 130 -14.04 11.79 12.77
C LEU A 130 -15.48 11.94 13.29
N GLN A 131 -16.04 10.90 13.92
CA GLN A 131 -17.37 10.93 14.54
C GLN A 131 -17.43 11.93 15.71
N SER A 132 -16.42 11.95 16.59
CA SER A 132 -16.31 12.96 17.65
C SER A 132 -16.20 14.38 17.12
N GLY A 133 -15.62 14.57 15.92
CA GLY A 133 -15.60 15.83 15.19
C GLY A 133 -16.92 16.20 14.49
N GLY A 134 -17.96 15.36 14.60
CA GLY A 134 -19.29 15.59 14.03
C GLY A 134 -19.49 15.03 12.62
N ALA A 135 -18.58 14.21 12.10
CA ALA A 135 -18.79 13.52 10.83
C ALA A 135 -19.74 12.32 10.98
N LYS A 136 -20.48 12.01 9.91
CA LYS A 136 -21.24 10.76 9.77
C LYS A 136 -20.35 9.73 9.08
N VAL A 137 -19.81 8.78 9.85
CA VAL A 137 -18.79 7.87 9.35
C VAL A 137 -19.39 6.50 9.02
N VAL A 138 -19.16 6.03 7.80
CA VAL A 138 -19.47 4.67 7.36
C VAL A 138 -18.17 3.90 7.27
N CYS A 139 -18.09 2.74 7.92
CA CYS A 139 -16.87 1.96 8.02
C CYS A 139 -16.98 0.63 7.26
N VAL A 140 -15.90 0.25 6.57
CA VAL A 140 -15.78 -1.07 5.92
C VAL A 140 -14.55 -1.78 6.47
N GLU A 141 -14.75 -3.00 6.97
CA GLU A 141 -13.70 -3.73 7.66
C GLU A 141 -13.89 -5.27 7.52
N PRO A 142 -12.95 -5.99 6.88
CA PRO A 142 -13.04 -7.44 6.69
C PRO A 142 -12.95 -8.24 7.99
N PHE A 143 -12.18 -7.79 8.99
CA PHE A 143 -11.92 -8.61 10.18
C PHE A 143 -12.97 -8.40 11.26
N GLU A 144 -13.60 -9.49 11.69
CA GLU A 144 -14.67 -9.48 12.69
C GLU A 144 -14.26 -8.85 14.01
N LYS A 145 -13.07 -9.19 14.53
CA LYS A 145 -12.60 -8.63 15.81
C LYS A 145 -12.34 -7.12 15.74
N ASN A 146 -11.87 -6.61 14.60
CA ASN A 146 -11.74 -5.17 14.39
C ASN A 146 -13.12 -4.50 14.41
N ARG A 147 -14.12 -5.10 13.74
CA ARG A 147 -15.48 -4.57 13.75
C ARG A 147 -16.10 -4.55 15.13
N TRP A 148 -15.97 -5.66 15.86
CA TRP A 148 -16.42 -5.77 17.25
C TRP A 148 -15.76 -4.69 18.12
N TYR A 149 -14.44 -4.53 18.05
CA TYR A 149 -13.73 -3.52 18.83
C TYR A 149 -14.16 -2.09 18.46
N ALA A 150 -14.27 -1.78 17.17
CA ALA A 150 -14.74 -0.49 16.68
C ALA A 150 -16.16 -0.16 17.19
N ASN A 151 -17.04 -1.16 17.24
CA ASN A 151 -18.40 -0.98 17.74
C ASN A 151 -18.43 -0.83 19.26
N GLU A 152 -17.90 -1.81 20.00
CA GLU A 152 -18.02 -1.89 21.46
C GLU A 152 -17.14 -0.87 22.19
N GLN A 153 -15.91 -0.65 21.71
CA GLN A 153 -14.93 0.18 22.40
C GLN A 153 -14.90 1.62 21.89
N ARG A 154 -15.41 1.86 20.68
CA ARG A 154 -15.36 3.18 20.04
C ARG A 154 -16.71 3.73 19.59
N GLY A 155 -17.80 3.00 19.83
CA GLY A 155 -19.17 3.46 19.57
C GLY A 155 -19.49 3.67 18.09
N LEU A 156 -18.82 2.93 17.19
CA LEU A 156 -19.06 3.00 15.74
C LEU A 156 -20.18 2.04 15.35
N SER A 157 -21.36 2.57 15.03
CA SER A 157 -22.55 1.78 14.69
C SER A 157 -22.63 1.40 13.20
N GLU A 158 -22.14 2.24 12.29
CA GLU A 158 -22.17 1.98 10.85
C GLU A 158 -20.88 1.29 10.37
N ILE A 159 -20.69 0.04 10.76
CA ILE A 159 -19.52 -0.77 10.38
C ILE A 159 -19.91 -2.08 9.71
N PHE A 160 -19.34 -2.33 8.52
CA PHE A 160 -19.79 -3.40 7.63
C PHE A 160 -18.67 -4.38 7.25
N PRO A 161 -18.96 -5.69 7.22
CA PRO A 161 -18.03 -6.70 6.70
C PRO A 161 -17.94 -6.63 5.18
N LEU A 162 -16.71 -6.54 4.65
CA LEU A 162 -16.45 -6.77 3.23
C LEU A 162 -15.04 -7.34 3.05
N PRO A 163 -14.85 -8.48 2.36
CA PRO A 163 -13.54 -8.98 1.99
C PRO A 163 -12.82 -8.06 0.99
N PHE A 164 -11.49 -8.04 1.03
CA PHE A 164 -10.66 -7.25 0.10
C PHE A 164 -10.97 -7.52 -1.37
N SER A 165 -11.27 -8.79 -1.71
CA SER A 165 -11.61 -9.22 -3.07
C SER A 165 -12.87 -8.54 -3.63
N ARG A 166 -13.72 -7.99 -2.76
CA ARG A 166 -14.99 -7.36 -3.10
C ARG A 166 -14.98 -5.83 -3.01
N PHE A 167 -13.85 -5.21 -2.66
CA PHE A 167 -13.75 -3.75 -2.55
C PHE A 167 -14.05 -3.01 -3.86
N SER A 168 -13.69 -3.58 -5.01
CA SER A 168 -14.05 -3.00 -6.31
C SER A 168 -15.55 -3.09 -6.64
N LYS A 169 -16.33 -3.84 -5.84
CA LYS A 169 -17.76 -4.11 -6.02
C LYS A 169 -18.57 -3.70 -4.77
N LEU A 170 -18.24 -2.56 -4.17
CA LEU A 170 -18.91 -2.04 -2.98
C LEU A 170 -20.46 -2.04 -3.13
N PRO A 171 -21.19 -2.78 -2.27
CA PRO A 171 -22.65 -2.96 -2.37
C PRO A 171 -23.47 -1.74 -1.91
N ILE A 172 -24.80 -1.90 -1.86
CA ILE A 172 -25.79 -0.81 -1.80
C ILE A 172 -25.76 0.11 -0.55
N PRO A 173 -25.26 -0.21 0.67
CA PRO A 173 -25.12 0.86 1.67
C PRO A 173 -24.03 1.89 1.30
N PHE A 174 -23.11 1.53 0.39
CA PHE A 174 -21.96 2.36 0.02
C PHE A 174 -22.16 3.16 -1.26
N GLN A 175 -23.36 3.24 -1.85
CA GLN A 175 -23.53 3.96 -3.13
C GLN A 175 -23.32 5.48 -3.07
N GLY A 176 -23.10 6.04 -1.88
CA GLY A 176 -22.91 7.47 -1.67
C GLY A 176 -24.24 8.24 -1.62
N PRO A 177 -24.21 9.56 -1.88
CA PRO A 177 -22.99 10.33 -2.05
C PRO A 177 -22.21 10.44 -0.73
N PHE A 178 -20.87 10.47 -0.81
CA PHE A 178 -19.95 10.75 0.28
C PHE A 178 -19.22 12.06 0.01
N ASP A 179 -18.99 12.88 1.05
CA ASP A 179 -18.16 14.08 0.95
C ASP A 179 -16.67 13.71 0.91
N ALA A 180 -16.30 12.59 1.53
CA ALA A 180 -14.95 12.05 1.46
C ALA A 180 -14.90 10.52 1.58
N VAL A 181 -13.84 9.94 1.02
CA VAL A 181 -13.42 8.56 1.26
C VAL A 181 -12.02 8.57 1.85
N ASN A 182 -11.84 7.87 2.97
CA ASN A 182 -10.57 7.70 3.66
C ASN A 182 -10.01 6.28 3.45
N ILE A 183 -8.73 6.23 3.09
CA ILE A 183 -7.89 5.04 2.98
C ILE A 183 -6.50 5.37 3.56
N LEU A 184 -6.45 6.19 4.62
CA LEU A 184 -5.18 6.59 5.24
C LEU A 184 -4.70 5.56 6.26
N THR A 185 -5.56 4.78 6.90
CA THR A 185 -5.15 3.89 8.00
C THR A 185 -4.34 2.69 7.51
N HIS A 186 -4.61 2.20 6.30
CA HIS A 186 -3.93 1.05 5.69
C HIS A 186 -3.72 1.22 4.19
N HIS A 187 -2.68 0.58 3.68
CA HIS A 187 -2.39 0.49 2.25
C HIS A 187 -3.32 -0.56 1.62
N VAL A 188 -4.34 -0.12 0.88
CA VAL A 188 -5.41 -1.00 0.36
C VAL A 188 -5.19 -1.41 -1.09
N LEU A 189 -4.69 -0.50 -1.92
CA LEU A 189 -4.56 -0.73 -3.36
C LEU A 189 -3.61 -1.90 -3.66
N ALA A 190 -2.61 -2.13 -2.81
CA ALA A 190 -1.69 -3.26 -2.98
C ALA A 190 -2.36 -4.65 -2.84
N HIS A 191 -3.55 -4.74 -2.24
CA HIS A 191 -4.18 -6.01 -1.84
C HIS A 191 -5.52 -6.31 -2.52
N VAL A 192 -6.09 -5.36 -3.26
CA VAL A 192 -7.34 -5.57 -3.99
C VAL A 192 -7.07 -6.23 -5.34
N LEU A 193 -8.09 -6.83 -5.95
CA LEU A 193 -7.97 -7.44 -7.28
C LEU A 193 -7.76 -6.39 -8.38
N SER A 194 -8.40 -5.22 -8.27
CA SER A 194 -8.29 -4.12 -9.24
C SER A 194 -8.32 -2.76 -8.54
N PRO A 195 -7.16 -2.10 -8.36
CA PRO A 195 -7.07 -0.71 -7.92
C PRO A 195 -7.85 0.23 -8.83
N ARG A 196 -7.80 0.02 -10.15
CA ARG A 196 -8.57 0.83 -11.11
C ARG A 196 -10.06 0.80 -10.81
N MET A 197 -10.66 -0.39 -10.75
CA MET A 197 -12.09 -0.52 -10.50
C MET A 197 -12.48 0.01 -9.11
N LEU A 198 -11.66 -0.20 -8.08
CA LEU A 198 -11.90 0.38 -6.76
C LEU A 198 -11.92 1.92 -6.83
N LEU A 199 -10.95 2.54 -7.47
CA LEU A 199 -10.86 3.99 -7.57
C LEU A 199 -11.99 4.58 -8.43
N GLU A 200 -12.36 3.95 -9.54
CA GLU A 200 -13.54 4.32 -10.34
C GLU A 200 -14.83 4.20 -9.52
N LYS A 201 -14.96 3.13 -8.71
CA LYS A 201 -16.08 2.97 -7.78
C LYS A 201 -16.10 4.09 -6.74
N ILE A 202 -14.98 4.40 -6.10
CA ILE A 202 -14.86 5.53 -5.15
C ILE A 202 -15.25 6.84 -5.82
N PHE A 203 -14.72 7.12 -7.00
CA PHE A 203 -15.07 8.32 -7.77
C PHE A 203 -16.58 8.43 -8.01
N SER A 204 -17.24 7.32 -8.37
CA SER A 204 -18.69 7.31 -8.60
C SER A 204 -19.51 7.64 -7.34
N MET A 205 -19.02 7.26 -6.15
CA MET A 205 -19.71 7.42 -4.87
C MET A 205 -19.47 8.78 -4.21
N LEU A 206 -18.49 9.56 -4.66
CA LEU A 206 -18.20 10.89 -4.11
C LEU A 206 -19.18 11.94 -4.65
N THR A 207 -19.53 12.93 -3.81
CA THR A 207 -20.14 14.19 -4.26
C THR A 207 -19.20 14.89 -5.27
N PRO A 208 -19.74 15.72 -6.18
CA PRO A 208 -18.92 16.74 -6.82
C PRO A 208 -18.16 17.55 -5.76
N GLY A 209 -16.87 17.77 -6.01
CA GLY A 209 -15.98 18.41 -5.03
C GLY A 209 -15.48 17.52 -3.89
N GLY A 210 -15.97 16.29 -3.77
CA GLY A 210 -15.61 15.35 -2.71
C GLY A 210 -14.16 14.85 -2.78
N TYR A 211 -13.62 14.39 -1.66
CA TYR A 211 -12.20 14.06 -1.50
C TYR A 211 -11.92 12.57 -1.34
N LEU A 212 -10.80 12.12 -1.87
CA LEU A 212 -10.17 10.84 -1.54
C LEU A 212 -8.85 11.12 -0.83
N PHE A 213 -8.70 10.55 0.36
CA PHE A 213 -7.45 10.50 1.10
C PHE A 213 -6.87 9.09 1.05
N LEU A 214 -5.64 8.95 0.59
CA LEU A 214 -5.03 7.66 0.31
C LEU A 214 -3.61 7.60 0.88
N ASP A 215 -3.31 6.52 1.57
CA ASP A 215 -1.96 6.13 1.95
C ASP A 215 -1.56 4.82 1.26
N GLU A 216 -0.39 4.82 0.64
CA GLU A 216 0.17 3.64 0.01
C GLU A 216 1.68 3.51 0.26
N LYS A 217 2.27 2.37 -0.10
CA LYS A 217 3.73 2.17 0.00
C LYS A 217 4.41 2.46 -1.33
N ASP A 218 5.54 3.17 -1.31
CA ASP A 218 6.41 3.28 -2.48
C ASP A 218 7.47 2.17 -2.47
N VAL A 219 7.31 1.18 -3.37
CA VAL A 219 8.20 0.01 -3.45
C VAL A 219 9.66 0.38 -3.79
N LEU A 220 9.91 1.54 -4.41
CA LEU A 220 11.25 2.01 -4.77
C LEU A 220 11.93 2.80 -3.63
N LYS A 221 11.20 3.06 -2.53
CA LYS A 221 11.66 3.77 -1.35
C LYS A 221 11.56 2.88 -0.08
N PRO A 222 12.30 1.76 0.01
CA PRO A 222 12.34 0.98 1.24
C PRO A 222 12.96 1.80 2.37
N ALA A 223 12.30 1.80 3.53
CA ALA A 223 12.81 2.39 4.77
C ALA A 223 13.55 1.33 5.60
N ARG A 224 13.10 0.07 5.52
CA ARG A 224 13.75 -1.10 6.11
C ARG A 224 14.13 -2.07 5.00
N TYR A 225 15.30 -2.67 5.12
CA TYR A 225 15.83 -3.59 4.13
C TYR A 225 15.46 -5.01 4.55
N LYS A 226 14.51 -5.65 3.84
CA LYS A 226 14.15 -7.06 4.06
C LYS A 226 15.26 -8.01 3.57
N THR A 227 15.11 -9.30 3.83
CA THR A 227 16.08 -10.34 3.44
C THR A 227 15.78 -10.92 2.05
N GLY A 228 16.02 -10.17 0.98
CA GLY A 228 16.14 -10.77 -0.37
C GLY A 228 15.57 -9.97 -1.55
N SER A 229 14.45 -9.26 -1.39
CA SER A 229 13.90 -8.36 -2.43
C SER A 229 12.91 -7.33 -1.86
N VAL A 230 12.79 -6.16 -2.50
CA VAL A 230 11.72 -5.19 -2.19
C VAL A 230 10.31 -5.75 -2.45
N PHE A 231 10.23 -6.78 -3.29
CA PHE A 231 8.98 -7.46 -3.58
C PHE A 231 8.61 -8.53 -2.55
N GLN A 232 9.43 -8.74 -1.51
CA GLN A 232 9.10 -9.65 -0.40
C GLN A 232 8.10 -9.04 0.58
N SER A 233 6.89 -8.82 0.10
CA SER A 233 5.79 -8.24 0.87
C SER A 233 4.72 -9.25 1.26
N GLY A 234 4.69 -10.44 0.67
CA GLY A 234 3.77 -11.54 0.98
C GLY A 234 2.93 -11.95 -0.24
N PRO A 235 2.29 -13.13 -0.19
CA PRO A 235 1.70 -13.78 -1.37
C PRO A 235 0.48 -13.07 -1.95
N VAL A 236 -0.17 -12.20 -1.18
CA VAL A 236 -1.38 -11.47 -1.58
C VAL A 236 -1.15 -10.03 -2.03
N HIS A 237 0.09 -9.51 -1.97
CA HIS A 237 0.38 -8.21 -2.56
C HIS A 237 0.31 -8.31 -4.08
N GLN A 238 -0.82 -7.87 -4.65
CA GLN A 238 -1.07 -7.91 -6.09
C GLN A 238 -0.40 -6.76 -6.83
N TYR A 239 -0.20 -5.62 -6.17
CA TYR A 239 0.35 -4.41 -6.78
C TYR A 239 1.48 -3.81 -5.94
N HIS A 240 2.51 -3.33 -6.62
CA HIS A 240 3.67 -2.68 -6.02
C HIS A 240 3.79 -1.26 -6.55
N LEU A 241 3.23 -0.33 -5.79
CA LEU A 241 3.04 1.04 -6.23
C LEU A 241 4.29 1.89 -6.05
N THR A 242 4.34 2.95 -6.84
CA THR A 242 5.26 4.08 -6.75
C THR A 242 4.43 5.35 -6.72
N ALA A 243 4.99 6.48 -6.27
CA ALA A 243 4.28 7.76 -6.34
C ALA A 243 3.72 8.04 -7.76
N GLN A 244 4.48 7.66 -8.80
CA GLN A 244 4.05 7.79 -10.19
C GLN A 244 2.82 6.94 -10.53
N THR A 245 2.86 5.65 -10.22
CA THR A 245 1.75 4.75 -10.58
C THR A 245 0.51 5.04 -9.75
N THR A 246 0.67 5.44 -8.49
CA THR A 246 -0.45 5.89 -7.63
C THR A 246 -1.15 7.11 -8.21
N ALA A 247 -0.38 8.12 -8.63
CA ALA A 247 -0.94 9.31 -9.26
C ALA A 247 -1.67 9.00 -10.57
N ARG A 248 -1.05 8.20 -11.44
CA ARG A 248 -1.68 7.78 -12.70
C ARG A 248 -2.97 6.99 -12.48
N TYR A 249 -3.04 6.18 -11.42
CA TYR A 249 -4.27 5.48 -11.04
C TYR A 249 -5.38 6.46 -10.67
N LEU A 250 -5.07 7.47 -9.87
CA LEU A 250 -6.03 8.50 -9.46
C LEU A 250 -6.51 9.33 -10.66
N GLU A 251 -5.59 9.77 -11.52
CA GLU A 251 -5.92 10.50 -12.75
C GLU A 251 -6.77 9.64 -13.71
N ALA A 252 -6.41 8.37 -13.90
CA ALA A 252 -7.15 7.45 -14.77
C ALA A 252 -8.58 7.17 -14.27
N ALA A 253 -8.80 7.27 -12.95
CA ALA A 253 -10.14 7.17 -12.35
C ALA A 253 -10.94 8.50 -12.40
N GLY A 254 -10.35 9.58 -12.92
CA GLY A 254 -11.02 10.87 -13.12
C GLY A 254 -10.78 11.91 -12.01
N PHE A 255 -9.92 11.61 -11.03
CA PHE A 255 -9.62 12.57 -9.97
C PHE A 255 -8.67 13.68 -10.42
N VAL A 256 -8.82 14.85 -9.81
CA VAL A 256 -7.80 15.91 -9.80
C VAL A 256 -6.88 15.68 -8.61
N LEU A 257 -5.57 15.54 -8.85
CA LEU A 257 -4.58 15.41 -7.79
C LEU A 257 -4.32 16.77 -7.13
N ILE A 258 -4.48 16.81 -5.80
CA ILE A 258 -4.13 17.97 -4.97
C ILE A 258 -2.75 17.76 -4.33
N GLU A 259 -2.51 16.56 -3.79
CA GLU A 259 -1.20 16.13 -3.29
C GLU A 259 -0.93 14.69 -3.72
N CYS A 260 0.31 14.36 -4.06
CA CYS A 260 0.80 12.98 -4.17
C CYS A 260 2.31 12.96 -3.90
N THR A 261 2.69 12.74 -2.65
CA THR A 261 4.08 12.91 -2.19
C THR A 261 4.50 11.80 -1.24
N ILE A 262 5.81 11.67 -1.01
CA ILE A 262 6.32 10.79 0.04
C ILE A 262 6.10 11.47 1.40
N ASP A 263 5.35 10.81 2.27
CA ASP A 263 5.15 11.26 3.64
C ASP A 263 6.42 11.02 4.47
N LYS A 264 7.02 12.11 4.96
CA LYS A 264 8.22 12.06 5.79
C LYS A 264 7.94 11.60 7.23
N GLY A 265 6.71 11.80 7.71
CA GLY A 265 6.27 11.42 9.05
C GLY A 265 5.80 9.97 9.15
N ARG A 266 5.66 9.26 8.02
CA ARG A 266 5.15 7.90 7.99
C ARG A 266 6.07 6.92 7.28
N THR A 267 6.54 5.93 8.04
CA THR A 267 7.40 4.86 7.52
C THR A 267 7.01 3.52 8.13
N SER A 268 7.04 2.48 7.31
CA SER A 268 6.97 1.09 7.75
C SER A 268 8.21 0.34 7.22
N ASP A 269 8.00 -0.75 6.48
CA ASP A 269 9.06 -1.34 5.65
C ASP A 269 9.44 -0.42 4.49
N PHE A 270 8.51 0.44 4.07
CA PHE A 270 8.67 1.40 2.98
C PHE A 270 8.31 2.81 3.47
N HIS A 271 8.81 3.82 2.77
CA HIS A 271 8.24 5.14 2.85
C HIS A 271 6.85 5.14 2.22
N HIS A 272 5.95 5.91 2.83
CA HIS A 272 4.57 5.96 2.40
C HIS A 272 4.34 7.08 1.39
N ILE A 273 3.47 6.83 0.42
CA ILE A 273 2.89 7.80 -0.51
C ILE A 273 1.61 8.29 0.14
N ARG A 274 1.53 9.59 0.43
CA ARG A 274 0.28 10.24 0.81
C ARG A 274 -0.28 10.95 -0.41
N ALA A 275 -1.50 10.61 -0.77
CA ALA A 275 -2.23 11.26 -1.84
C ALA A 275 -3.55 11.86 -1.34
N VAL A 276 -3.85 13.05 -1.84
CA VAL A 276 -5.12 13.75 -1.65
C VAL A 276 -5.63 14.08 -3.05
N ALA A 277 -6.79 13.55 -3.39
CA ALA A 277 -7.39 13.69 -4.71
C ALA A 277 -8.83 14.17 -4.57
N ARG A 278 -9.32 14.93 -5.56
CA ARG A 278 -10.64 15.55 -5.50
C ARG A 278 -11.45 15.22 -6.75
N LYS A 279 -12.73 14.91 -6.57
CA LYS A 279 -13.69 14.82 -7.66
C LYS A 279 -14.04 16.23 -8.15
N PRO A 280 -14.02 16.51 -9.47
CA PRO A 280 -14.44 17.81 -10.00
C PRO A 280 -15.87 18.22 -9.60
N GLU A 281 -16.12 19.52 -9.49
CA GLU A 281 -17.43 20.11 -9.12
C GLU A 281 -18.51 19.97 -10.23
N SER A 282 -18.12 19.78 -11.50
CA SER A 282 -19.03 19.49 -12.61
C SER A 282 -18.28 18.81 -13.77
N ASN A 283 -19.02 18.24 -14.74
CA ASN A 283 -18.46 17.73 -16.02
C ASN A 283 -17.82 18.82 -16.90
N ASN A 284 -17.88 20.09 -16.49
CA ASN A 284 -17.12 21.18 -17.08
C ASN A 284 -16.05 21.64 -16.09
N LEU A 285 -14.79 21.37 -16.43
CA LEU A 285 -13.71 22.29 -16.10
C LEU A 285 -13.05 22.72 -17.42
N PRO A 286 -12.85 24.04 -17.66
CA PRO A 286 -11.84 24.46 -18.59
C PRO A 286 -10.51 23.86 -18.13
N GLY A 287 -9.74 23.36 -19.08
CA GLY A 287 -8.49 22.65 -18.86
C GLY A 287 -7.52 23.44 -18.00
N MET A 288 -7.60 23.26 -16.68
CA MET A 288 -6.41 23.30 -15.87
C MET A 288 -5.68 22.03 -16.29
N PRO A 289 -4.56 22.13 -17.06
CA PRO A 289 -3.78 20.94 -17.35
C PRO A 289 -3.53 20.27 -15.98
N PRO A 290 -3.68 18.94 -15.87
CA PRO A 290 -3.25 18.25 -14.66
C PRO A 290 -1.89 18.85 -14.34
N GLN A 291 -1.70 19.39 -13.12
CA GLN A 291 -0.38 19.79 -12.69
C GLN A 291 0.46 18.58 -12.99
N THR A 292 1.26 18.67 -14.05
CA THR A 292 1.88 17.49 -14.61
C THR A 292 2.99 17.26 -13.64
N ILE A 293 2.69 16.48 -12.61
CA ILE A 293 3.70 16.01 -11.69
C ILE A 293 4.57 15.18 -12.62
N HIS A 294 5.68 15.77 -13.04
CA HIS A 294 6.63 15.14 -13.93
C HIS A 294 7.21 13.98 -13.15
N TYR A 295 6.58 12.82 -13.28
CA TYR A 295 7.09 11.58 -12.76
C TYR A 295 8.23 11.16 -13.69
N ASP A 296 9.41 11.70 -13.39
CA ASP A 296 10.66 11.52 -14.14
C ASP A 296 11.28 10.14 -13.87
N SER A 297 10.46 9.10 -14.01
CA SER A 297 10.85 7.72 -13.79
C SER A 297 10.56 6.94 -15.08
N SER A 298 11.53 7.01 -16.00
CA SER A 298 11.55 6.15 -17.17
C SER A 298 11.73 4.69 -16.73
N GLN A 299 11.29 3.74 -17.57
CA GLN A 299 11.53 2.31 -17.33
C GLN A 299 13.00 2.01 -16.97
N GLY A 300 13.95 2.70 -17.63
CA GLY A 300 15.38 2.56 -17.38
C GLY A 300 15.77 2.99 -15.97
N ARG A 301 15.22 4.10 -15.45
CA ARG A 301 15.48 4.57 -14.09
C ARG A 301 14.90 3.64 -13.04
N ILE A 302 13.68 3.12 -13.24
CA ILE A 302 13.07 2.13 -12.34
C ILE A 302 13.91 0.86 -12.31
N ARG A 303 14.29 0.32 -13.47
CA ARG A 303 15.13 -0.88 -13.56
C ARG A 303 16.49 -0.68 -12.89
N TRP A 304 17.14 0.45 -13.13
CA TRP A 304 18.39 0.80 -12.45
C TRP A 304 18.20 0.87 -10.93
N ARG A 305 17.11 1.48 -10.46
CA ARG A 305 16.79 1.57 -9.03
C ARG A 305 16.56 0.19 -8.41
N LEU A 306 15.78 -0.68 -9.07
CA LEU A 306 15.55 -2.05 -8.62
C LEU A 306 16.84 -2.86 -8.58
N TRP A 307 17.70 -2.72 -9.60
CA TRP A 307 19.03 -3.34 -9.62
C TRP A 307 19.89 -2.83 -8.46
N TRP A 308 19.94 -1.52 -8.22
CA TRP A 308 20.72 -0.93 -7.12
C TRP A 308 20.22 -1.41 -5.76
N LEU A 309 18.90 -1.48 -5.59
CA LEU A 309 18.29 -2.06 -4.39
C LEU A 309 18.76 -3.52 -4.25
N LYS A 310 18.64 -4.36 -5.28
CA LYS A 310 19.14 -5.74 -5.22
C LYS A 310 20.63 -5.83 -4.81
N GLN A 311 21.51 -4.99 -5.38
CA GLN A 311 22.95 -5.00 -5.07
C GLN A 311 23.23 -4.59 -3.62
N THR A 312 22.63 -3.49 -3.16
CA THR A 312 22.82 -3.02 -1.77
C THR A 312 22.36 -4.06 -0.74
N TRP A 313 21.36 -4.88 -1.10
CA TRP A 313 20.87 -5.96 -0.26
C TRP A 313 21.87 -7.12 -0.23
N THR A 314 22.42 -7.54 -1.37
CA THR A 314 23.46 -8.57 -1.45
C THR A 314 24.69 -8.18 -0.62
N LEU A 315 25.17 -6.93 -0.76
CA LEU A 315 26.30 -6.42 0.03
C LEU A 315 26.01 -6.44 1.54
N ARG A 316 24.82 -6.04 1.95
CA ARG A 316 24.41 -6.09 3.36
C ARG A 316 24.28 -7.52 3.89
N GLN A 317 23.73 -8.44 3.11
CA GLN A 317 23.67 -9.86 3.50
C GLN A 317 25.07 -10.44 3.71
N VAL A 318 26.01 -10.16 2.81
CA VAL A 318 27.42 -10.54 2.96
C VAL A 318 28.00 -9.95 4.24
N TYR A 319 27.75 -8.66 4.51
CA TYR A 319 28.19 -8.00 5.74
C TYR A 319 27.60 -8.64 7.01
N PHE A 320 26.29 -8.93 7.03
CA PHE A 320 25.62 -9.59 8.17
C PHE A 320 26.11 -11.02 8.39
N LEU A 321 26.29 -11.81 7.33
CA LEU A 321 26.87 -13.14 7.40
C LEU A 321 28.32 -13.11 7.90
N GLY A 322 29.09 -12.12 7.45
CA GLY A 322 30.42 -11.80 7.96
C GLY A 322 30.38 -11.56 9.46
N LYS A 323 29.60 -10.59 9.94
CA LYS A 323 29.43 -10.26 11.37
C LYS A 323 28.96 -11.45 12.21
N ARG A 324 28.03 -12.27 11.71
CA ARG A 324 27.55 -13.48 12.40
C ARG A 324 28.65 -14.53 12.52
N LYS A 325 29.46 -14.74 11.48
CA LYS A 325 30.65 -15.60 11.54
C LYS A 325 31.67 -15.05 12.55
N THR A 326 31.97 -13.75 12.53
CA THR A 326 32.88 -13.13 13.52
C THR A 326 32.35 -13.26 14.94
N HIS A 327 31.06 -13.00 15.18
CA HIS A 327 30.44 -13.18 16.51
C HIS A 327 30.48 -14.63 16.99
N LYS A 328 30.24 -15.61 16.11
CA LYS A 328 30.38 -17.04 16.45
C LYS A 328 31.82 -17.39 16.79
N ILE A 329 32.80 -16.87 16.05
CA ILE A 329 34.23 -17.06 16.32
C ILE A 329 34.62 -16.42 17.65
N LEU A 330 34.26 -15.16 17.89
CA LEU A 330 34.53 -14.44 19.15
C LEU A 330 33.89 -15.12 20.36
N ARG A 331 32.66 -15.64 20.23
CA ARG A 331 32.01 -16.46 21.27
C ARG A 331 32.76 -17.77 21.54
N ARG A 332 33.31 -18.42 20.51
CA ARG A 332 34.14 -19.63 20.67
C ARG A 332 35.47 -19.33 21.35
N ILE A 333 36.09 -18.20 21.02
CA ILE A 333 37.34 -17.74 21.65
C ILE A 333 37.10 -17.40 23.13
N ARG A 334 36.06 -16.61 23.45
CA ARG A 334 35.72 -16.27 24.85
C ARG A 334 35.39 -17.47 25.74
N ARG A 335 34.90 -18.58 25.17
CA ARG A 335 34.64 -19.83 25.91
C ARG A 335 35.89 -20.69 26.15
N ARG A 336 37.03 -20.35 25.54
CA ARG A 336 38.30 -21.09 25.67
C ARG A 336 39.32 -20.38 26.57
N ILE A 337 39.00 -19.19 27.08
CA ILE A 337 39.84 -18.47 28.04
C ILE A 337 39.33 -18.86 29.44
N PRO A 338 40.13 -19.53 30.29
CA PRO A 338 39.75 -19.81 31.66
C PRO A 338 39.57 -18.49 32.41
N SER A 339 38.52 -18.39 33.23
CA SER A 339 38.36 -17.29 34.17
C SER A 339 39.49 -17.35 35.19
N THR A 340 40.43 -16.42 35.08
CA THR A 340 41.44 -16.14 36.13
C THR A 340 40.80 -15.44 37.31
#